data_AF-A0A9P0BIP8-F1
#
_entry.id   AF-A0A9P0BIP8-F1
#
_cell.length_a   1.000
_cell.length_b   1.000
_cell.length_c   1.000
_cell.angle_alpha   90.00
_cell.angle_beta   90.00
_cell.angle_gamma   90.00
#
_symmetry.space_group_name_H-M   'P 1'
#
loop_
_entity.id
_entity.type
_entity.pdbx_description
1 polymer ?
#
loop_
_entity_poly.entity_id
_entity_poly.type
_entity_poly.pdbx_seq_one_letter_code
_entity_poly.pdbx_strand_id
1 'polypeptide(L)'
;MGKNKEKDDSEEKKPIIIRNSTDLQRLKLEKLMKNPDKPVMIPEKPKERGSPNVPDFVRNVMGSSAGAGSGEFHVYRHLRRKEYARQKYMQAKGEREKLDDEYKNKLEENKKLAQEKTAKKRAKRQKKKQMLKKKGKMAKTDKKDSSESSSESSDGENSEKEEVSESKEEKDEKPLENIEKQPECEEKPTEEPLNTENSQNISTSEEKITN
;
A
#
# COMPACT_ATOMS: atom_id res chain seq x y z
N MET A 1 -9.61 -58.44 -40.30
CA MET A 1 -9.50 -56.98 -40.43
C MET A 1 -10.89 -56.37 -40.49
N GLY A 2 -11.39 -55.78 -39.41
CA GLY A 2 -12.63 -55.01 -39.41
C GLY A 2 -12.38 -53.74 -38.61
N LYS A 3 -12.27 -52.61 -39.31
CA LYS A 3 -11.92 -51.30 -38.75
C LYS A 3 -13.09 -50.78 -37.89
N ASN A 4 -12.86 -50.57 -36.60
CA ASN A 4 -13.75 -49.76 -35.77
C ASN A 4 -13.55 -48.30 -36.16
N LYS A 5 -14.56 -47.74 -36.86
CA LYS A 5 -14.70 -46.30 -37.11
C LYS A 5 -15.06 -45.64 -35.77
N GLU A 6 -14.12 -44.93 -35.17
CA GLU A 6 -14.43 -43.89 -34.19
C GLU A 6 -15.25 -42.81 -34.92
N LYS A 7 -16.47 -42.58 -34.44
CA LYS A 7 -17.32 -41.50 -34.90
C LYS A 7 -16.80 -40.22 -34.25
N ASP A 8 -16.19 -39.35 -35.05
CA ASP A 8 -15.94 -37.97 -34.68
C ASP A 8 -17.30 -37.25 -34.62
N ASP A 9 -17.89 -37.17 -33.42
CA ASP A 9 -19.05 -36.34 -33.14
C ASP A 9 -18.62 -34.86 -33.13
N SER A 10 -18.57 -34.27 -34.33
CA SER A 10 -18.41 -32.83 -34.54
C SER A 10 -19.73 -32.12 -34.27
N GLU A 11 -20.18 -32.11 -33.01
CA GLU A 11 -21.31 -31.29 -32.57
C GLU A 11 -20.89 -29.81 -32.53
N GLU A 12 -21.51 -29.01 -33.39
CA GLU A 12 -21.35 -27.55 -33.43
C GLU A 12 -21.76 -26.95 -32.07
N LYS A 13 -20.77 -26.57 -31.26
CA LYS A 13 -21.01 -25.98 -29.95
C LYS A 13 -21.65 -24.60 -30.12
N LYS A 14 -22.93 -24.50 -29.75
CA LYS A 14 -23.69 -23.23 -29.69
C LYS A 14 -22.90 -22.18 -28.90
N PRO A 15 -22.91 -20.90 -29.31
CA PRO A 15 -22.17 -19.85 -28.63
C PRO A 15 -22.67 -19.70 -27.19
N ILE A 16 -21.78 -19.89 -26.21
CA ILE A 16 -22.12 -19.83 -24.79
C ILE A 16 -22.14 -18.35 -24.37
N ILE A 17 -23.33 -17.86 -24.04
CA ILE A 17 -23.56 -16.50 -23.53
C ILE A 17 -23.36 -16.52 -22.02
N ILE A 18 -22.40 -15.74 -21.53
CA ILE A 18 -22.14 -15.57 -20.10
C ILE A 18 -23.20 -14.64 -19.53
N ARG A 19 -23.97 -15.07 -18.54
CA ARG A 19 -24.93 -14.21 -17.83
C ARG A 19 -24.47 -13.87 -16.42
N ASN A 20 -23.96 -14.87 -15.70
CA ASN A 20 -23.51 -14.73 -14.31
C ASN A 20 -22.00 -14.93 -14.16
N SER A 21 -21.44 -14.47 -13.04
CA SER A 21 -20.03 -14.70 -12.67
C SER A 21 -19.67 -16.20 -12.59
N THR A 22 -20.64 -17.02 -12.18
CA THR A 22 -20.56 -18.48 -12.14
C THR A 22 -20.36 -19.07 -13.53
N ASP A 23 -21.02 -18.53 -14.56
CA ASP A 23 -20.93 -19.03 -15.93
C ASP A 23 -19.54 -18.75 -16.51
N LEU A 24 -18.96 -17.59 -16.18
CA LEU A 24 -17.59 -17.23 -16.55
C LEU A 24 -16.58 -18.19 -15.90
N GLN A 25 -16.75 -18.47 -14.61
CA GLN A 25 -15.89 -19.42 -13.89
C GLN A 25 -16.03 -20.84 -14.46
N ARG A 26 -17.26 -21.29 -14.74
CA ARG A 26 -17.53 -22.58 -15.37
C ARG A 26 -16.81 -22.72 -16.71
N LEU A 27 -16.89 -21.72 -17.58
CA LEU A 27 -16.17 -21.72 -18.87
C LEU A 27 -14.64 -21.79 -18.70
N LYS A 28 -14.09 -21.04 -17.73
CA LYS A 28 -12.64 -21.09 -17.43
C LYS A 28 -12.23 -22.48 -16.91
N LEU A 29 -13.06 -23.08 -16.06
CA LEU A 29 -12.83 -24.39 -15.47
C LEU A 29 -12.93 -25.49 -16.53
N GLU A 30 -13.96 -25.48 -17.38
CA GLU A 30 -14.10 -26.39 -18.52
C GLU A 30 -12.88 -26.30 -19.47
N LYS A 31 -12.40 -25.08 -19.73
CA LYS A 31 -11.17 -24.86 -20.53
C LYS A 31 -9.92 -25.43 -19.86
N LEU A 32 -9.82 -25.34 -18.53
CA LEU A 32 -8.69 -25.86 -17.76
C LEU A 32 -8.70 -27.39 -17.70
N MET A 33 -9.88 -27.97 -17.44
CA MET A 33 -10.09 -29.43 -17.35
C MET A 33 -10.01 -30.13 -18.70
N LYS A 34 -10.14 -29.41 -19.82
CA LYS A 34 -9.94 -29.98 -21.16
C LYS A 34 -8.53 -30.58 -21.33
N ASN A 35 -7.52 -30.04 -20.65
CA ASN A 35 -6.14 -30.54 -20.68
C ASN A 35 -5.54 -30.53 -19.26
N PRO A 36 -5.81 -31.55 -18.44
CA PRO A 36 -5.38 -31.56 -17.03
C PRO A 36 -3.85 -31.69 -16.87
N ASP A 37 -3.17 -32.34 -17.82
CA ASP A 37 -1.71 -32.56 -17.75
C ASP A 37 -0.89 -31.31 -18.12
N LYS A 38 -1.53 -30.26 -18.67
CA LYS A 38 -0.83 -29.04 -19.06
C LYS A 38 -0.62 -28.15 -17.82
N PRO A 39 0.65 -27.84 -17.44
CA PRO A 39 0.89 -26.96 -16.30
C PRO A 39 0.34 -25.55 -16.58
N VAL A 40 -0.35 -25.01 -15.58
CA VAL A 40 -0.98 -23.68 -15.65
C VAL A 40 0.05 -22.63 -15.25
N MET A 41 0.34 -21.69 -16.15
CA MET A 41 1.22 -20.55 -15.86
C MET A 41 0.44 -19.48 -15.10
N ILE A 42 0.64 -19.40 -13.79
CA ILE A 42 0.11 -18.30 -12.97
C ILE A 42 1.03 -17.09 -13.19
N PRO A 43 0.52 -15.95 -13.67
CA PRO A 43 1.35 -14.78 -13.87
C PRO A 43 1.89 -14.29 -12.53
N GLU A 44 3.20 -14.05 -12.47
CA GLU A 44 3.82 -13.38 -11.34
C GLU A 44 3.34 -11.92 -11.25
N LYS A 45 3.44 -11.34 -10.06
CA LYS A 45 3.11 -9.92 -9.85
C LYS A 45 3.94 -9.05 -10.79
N PRO A 46 3.34 -8.02 -11.43
CA PRO A 46 4.08 -7.14 -12.31
C PRO A 46 5.21 -6.44 -11.52
N LYS A 47 6.41 -6.47 -12.07
CA LYS A 47 7.57 -5.80 -11.47
C LYS A 47 7.37 -4.29 -11.57
N GLU A 48 7.69 -3.57 -10.50
CA GLU A 48 7.70 -2.10 -10.52
C GLU A 48 8.66 -1.63 -11.62
N ARG A 49 8.23 -0.66 -12.44
CA ARG A 49 9.11 -0.07 -13.46
C ARG A 49 10.22 0.69 -12.75
N GLY A 50 11.46 0.24 -12.90
CA GLY A 50 12.62 0.91 -12.32
C GLY A 50 13.06 2.16 -13.07
N SER A 51 14.02 2.86 -12.49
CA SER A 51 14.79 3.91 -13.18
C SER A 51 15.41 3.36 -14.48
N PRO A 52 15.50 4.16 -15.56
CA PRO A 52 16.27 3.76 -16.73
C PRO A 52 17.69 3.38 -16.32
N ASN A 53 18.17 2.23 -16.81
CA ASN A 53 19.55 1.80 -16.57
C ASN A 53 20.52 2.67 -17.39
N VAL A 54 21.60 3.11 -16.75
CA VAL A 54 22.67 3.89 -17.38
C VAL A 54 23.78 2.92 -17.79
N PRO A 55 24.18 2.88 -19.07
CA PRO A 55 25.31 2.05 -19.50
C PRO A 55 26.62 2.52 -18.85
N ASP A 56 27.46 1.57 -18.41
CA ASP A 56 28.75 1.86 -17.77
C ASP A 56 29.74 2.57 -18.70
N PHE A 57 29.74 2.20 -19.99
CA PHE A 57 30.67 2.75 -20.98
C PHE A 57 29.93 3.31 -22.18
N VAL A 58 30.19 4.57 -22.48
CA VAL A 58 29.79 5.22 -23.74
C VAL A 58 30.97 5.13 -24.70
N ARG A 59 30.80 4.44 -25.84
CA ARG A 59 31.89 4.21 -26.81
C ARG A 59 32.06 5.34 -27.81
N ASN A 60 31.04 6.16 -28.00
CA ASN A 60 30.94 7.16 -29.07
C ASN A 60 31.18 8.58 -28.54
N VAL A 61 32.09 8.73 -27.58
CA VAL A 61 32.40 10.04 -26.99
C VAL A 61 33.35 10.78 -27.92
N MET A 62 32.92 11.92 -28.45
CA MET A 62 33.77 12.81 -29.23
C MET A 62 34.65 13.65 -28.29
N GLY A 63 35.84 14.06 -28.74
CA GLY A 63 36.81 14.76 -27.88
C GLY A 63 36.27 16.05 -27.26
N SER A 64 36.75 16.41 -26.07
CA SER A 64 36.19 17.50 -25.26
C SER A 64 36.22 18.88 -25.91
N SER A 65 37.14 19.11 -26.87
CA SER A 65 37.27 20.37 -27.62
C SER A 65 36.57 20.33 -28.99
N ALA A 66 35.93 19.22 -29.36
CA ALA A 66 35.21 19.12 -30.61
C ALA A 66 33.92 19.96 -30.59
N GLY A 67 33.55 20.54 -31.72
CA GLY A 67 32.32 21.31 -31.86
C GLY A 67 31.04 20.46 -31.76
N ALA A 68 29.89 21.13 -31.60
CA ALA A 68 28.59 20.48 -31.58
C ALA A 68 28.27 19.83 -32.93
N GLY A 69 28.12 18.50 -32.94
CA GLY A 69 27.68 17.74 -34.11
C GLY A 69 26.16 17.82 -34.33
N SER A 70 25.70 17.47 -35.53
CA SER A 70 24.26 17.47 -35.88
C SER A 70 23.41 16.50 -35.04
N GLY A 71 24.02 15.43 -34.52
CA GLY A 71 23.34 14.44 -33.67
C GLY A 71 23.28 14.82 -32.18
N GLU A 72 24.04 15.81 -31.74
CA GLU A 72 24.21 16.13 -30.30
C GLU A 72 22.89 16.59 -29.66
N PHE A 73 22.07 17.33 -30.42
CA PHE A 73 20.74 17.75 -29.97
C PHE A 73 19.85 16.55 -29.59
N HIS A 74 19.86 15.49 -30.41
CA HIS A 74 19.05 14.31 -30.12
C HIS A 74 19.60 13.53 -28.93
N VAL A 75 20.92 13.45 -28.78
CA VAL A 75 21.57 12.85 -27.60
C VAL A 75 21.11 13.55 -26.33
N TYR A 76 21.24 14.88 -26.25
CA TYR A 76 20.78 15.67 -25.11
C TYR A 76 19.28 15.48 -24.84
N ARG A 77 18.44 15.54 -25.88
CA ARG A 77 16.99 15.34 -25.76
C ARG A 77 16.64 13.97 -25.16
N HIS A 78 17.32 12.90 -25.57
CA HIS A 78 17.11 11.56 -25.00
C HIS A 78 17.62 11.45 -23.57
N LEU A 79 18.80 12.01 -23.29
CA LEU A 79 19.39 12.03 -21.96
C LEU A 79 18.51 12.80 -20.96
N ARG A 80 18.03 13.99 -21.34
CA ARG A 80 17.14 14.81 -20.51
C ARG A 80 15.84 14.10 -20.17
N ARG A 81 15.21 13.42 -21.13
CA ARG A 81 14.00 12.62 -20.86
C ARG A 81 14.28 11.47 -19.90
N LYS A 82 15.41 10.77 -20.06
CA LYS A 82 15.82 9.70 -19.15
C LYS A 82 16.06 10.23 -17.74
N GLU A 83 16.73 11.37 -17.62
CA GLU A 83 17.01 12.00 -16.34
C GLU A 83 15.73 12.50 -15.65
N TYR A 84 14.82 13.13 -16.39
CA TYR A 84 13.52 13.55 -15.84
C TYR A 84 12.67 12.37 -15.39
N ALA A 85 12.63 11.30 -16.18
CA ALA A 85 11.96 10.07 -15.80
C ALA A 85 12.58 9.47 -14.53
N ARG A 86 13.92 9.49 -14.40
CA ARG A 86 14.64 9.03 -13.21
C ARG A 86 14.31 9.88 -11.99
N GLN A 87 14.38 11.21 -12.10
CA GLN A 87 14.08 12.13 -11.00
C GLN A 87 12.64 11.99 -10.52
N LYS A 88 11.68 11.95 -11.46
CA LYS A 88 10.27 11.73 -11.16
C LYS A 88 10.03 10.39 -10.46
N TYR A 89 10.70 9.33 -10.91
CA TYR A 89 10.63 8.02 -10.26
C TYR A 89 11.17 8.06 -8.83
N MET A 90 12.32 8.69 -8.60
CA MET A 90 12.92 8.80 -7.26
C MET A 90 12.05 9.61 -6.31
N GLN A 91 11.48 10.73 -6.76
CA GLN A 91 10.58 11.56 -5.97
C GLN A 91 9.30 10.78 -5.60
N ALA A 92 8.62 10.20 -6.60
CA ALA A 92 7.38 9.45 -6.38
C ALA A 92 7.60 8.22 -5.48
N LYS A 93 8.73 7.52 -5.63
CA LYS A 93 9.10 6.41 -4.74
C LYS A 93 9.32 6.88 -3.31
N GLY A 94 10.06 7.98 -3.13
CA GLY A 94 10.31 8.56 -1.81
C GLY A 94 9.04 9.04 -1.12
N GLU A 95 8.10 9.64 -1.84
CA GLU A 95 6.79 10.03 -1.30
C GLU A 95 5.96 8.81 -0.89
N ARG A 96 5.90 7.78 -1.74
CA ARG A 96 5.20 6.52 -1.42
C ARG A 96 5.76 5.85 -0.17
N GLU A 97 7.08 5.73 -0.08
CA GLU A 97 7.74 5.09 1.06
C GLU A 97 7.49 5.84 2.38
N LYS A 98 7.56 7.17 2.36
CA LYS A 98 7.21 8.00 3.53
C LYS A 98 5.77 7.76 3.99
N LEU A 99 4.81 7.78 3.06
CA LEU A 99 3.40 7.56 3.37
C LEU A 99 3.16 6.13 3.90
N ASP A 100 3.80 5.14 3.31
CA ASP A 100 3.72 3.73 3.73
C ASP A 100 4.26 3.56 5.15
N ASP A 101 5.37 4.22 5.50
CA ASP A 101 6.00 4.13 6.82
C ASP A 101 5.20 4.88 7.88
N GLU A 102 4.68 6.07 7.57
CA GLU A 102 3.74 6.78 8.45
C GLU A 102 2.49 5.95 8.73
N TYR A 103 1.96 5.26 7.72
CA TYR A 103 0.80 4.39 7.88
C TYR A 103 1.11 3.17 8.77
N LYS A 104 2.26 2.51 8.57
CA LYS A 104 2.70 1.40 9.42
C LYS A 104 2.88 1.84 10.87
N ASN A 105 3.52 2.98 11.10
CA ASN A 105 3.73 3.53 12.44
C ASN A 105 2.39 3.78 13.14
N LYS A 106 1.43 4.44 12.47
CA LYS A 106 0.08 4.67 12.99
C LYS A 106 -0.64 3.35 13.31
N LEU A 107 -0.50 2.34 12.46
CA LEU A 107 -1.10 1.02 12.68
C LEU A 107 -0.51 0.32 13.92
N GLU A 108 0.81 0.40 14.10
CA GLU A 108 1.51 -0.17 15.25
C GLU A 108 1.17 0.54 16.56
N GLU A 109 1.12 1.86 16.56
CA GLU A 109 0.69 2.66 17.71
C GLU A 109 -0.74 2.30 18.14
N ASN A 110 -1.67 2.24 17.18
CA ASN A 110 -3.04 1.83 17.45
C ASN A 110 -3.12 0.40 18.02
N LYS A 111 -2.33 -0.53 17.48
CA LYS A 111 -2.22 -1.90 18.01
C LYS A 111 -1.68 -1.91 19.44
N LYS A 112 -0.62 -1.14 19.74
CA LYS A 112 -0.04 -1.02 21.09
C LYS A 112 -1.05 -0.45 22.08
N LEU A 113 -1.70 0.65 21.74
CA LEU A 113 -2.73 1.29 22.59
C LEU A 113 -3.91 0.34 22.86
N ALA A 114 -4.37 -0.42 21.85
CA ALA A 114 -5.43 -1.42 22.01
C ALA A 114 -4.98 -2.59 22.91
N GLN A 115 -3.73 -3.04 22.77
CA GLN A 115 -3.15 -4.08 23.60
C GLN A 115 -2.98 -3.63 25.05
N GLU A 116 -2.49 -2.43 25.30
CA GLU A 116 -2.36 -1.84 26.65
C GLU A 116 -3.72 -1.72 27.35
N LYS A 117 -4.73 -1.19 26.67
CA LYS A 117 -6.10 -1.09 27.20
C LYS A 117 -6.66 -2.48 27.53
N THR A 118 -6.48 -3.44 26.62
CA THR A 118 -6.92 -4.83 26.82
C THR A 118 -6.16 -5.51 27.95
N ALA A 119 -4.84 -5.33 28.05
CA ALA A 119 -3.98 -5.90 29.07
C ALA A 119 -4.34 -5.36 30.46
N LYS A 120 -4.56 -4.05 30.60
CA LYS A 120 -5.02 -3.42 31.85
C LYS A 120 -6.36 -4.01 32.31
N LYS A 121 -7.33 -4.15 31.40
CA LYS A 121 -8.64 -4.79 31.70
C LYS A 121 -8.49 -6.27 32.04
N ARG A 122 -7.66 -7.02 31.30
CA ARG A 122 -7.36 -8.44 31.55
C ARG A 122 -6.71 -8.64 32.91
N ALA A 123 -5.73 -7.82 33.28
CA ALA A 123 -5.06 -7.86 34.58
C ALA A 123 -6.04 -7.62 35.74
N LYS A 124 -6.95 -6.63 35.62
CA LYS A 124 -8.02 -6.41 36.60
C LYS A 124 -8.90 -7.65 36.78
N ARG A 125 -9.37 -8.26 35.67
CA ARG A 125 -10.19 -9.49 35.71
C ARG A 125 -9.43 -10.68 36.31
N GLN A 126 -8.15 -10.85 35.98
CA GLN A 126 -7.34 -11.92 36.55
C GLN A 126 -7.10 -11.75 38.04
N LYS A 127 -6.83 -10.53 38.52
CA LYS A 127 -6.75 -10.23 39.96
C LYS A 127 -8.06 -10.58 40.67
N LYS A 128 -9.21 -10.15 40.15
CA LYS A 128 -10.54 -10.52 40.71
C LYS A 128 -10.76 -12.04 40.73
N LYS A 129 -10.43 -12.73 39.64
CA LYS A 129 -10.52 -14.21 39.54
C LYS A 129 -9.61 -14.91 40.55
N GLN A 130 -8.40 -14.42 40.77
CA GLN A 130 -7.48 -14.97 41.77
C GLN A 130 -8.00 -14.75 43.20
N MET A 131 -8.52 -13.56 43.52
CA MET A 131 -9.12 -13.29 44.83
C MET A 131 -10.33 -14.20 45.11
N LEU A 132 -11.24 -14.36 44.14
CA LEU A 132 -12.38 -15.27 44.26
C LEU A 132 -11.95 -16.73 44.45
N LYS A 133 -10.91 -17.19 43.73
CA LYS A 133 -10.33 -18.53 43.92
C LYS A 133 -9.70 -18.70 45.31
N LYS A 134 -9.03 -17.68 45.84
CA LYS A 134 -8.46 -17.70 47.20
C LYS A 134 -9.58 -17.77 48.26
N LYS A 135 -10.60 -16.92 48.16
CA LYS A 135 -11.77 -16.94 49.07
C LYS A 135 -12.52 -18.27 49.02
N GLY A 136 -12.73 -18.84 47.82
CA GLY A 136 -13.37 -20.15 47.67
C GLY A 136 -12.53 -21.34 48.16
N LYS A 137 -11.20 -21.22 48.20
CA LYS A 137 -10.31 -22.21 48.82
C LYS A 137 -10.33 -22.12 50.35
N MET A 138 -10.25 -20.91 50.90
CA MET A 138 -10.37 -20.67 52.35
C MET A 138 -11.74 -21.15 52.87
N ALA A 139 -12.82 -20.77 52.20
CA ALA A 139 -14.16 -21.25 52.56
C ALA A 139 -14.36 -22.78 52.40
N LYS A 140 -13.51 -23.48 51.62
CA LYS A 140 -13.52 -24.96 51.53
C LYS A 140 -12.64 -25.63 52.56
N THR A 141 -11.56 -24.98 53.01
CA THR A 141 -10.75 -25.48 54.13
C THR A 141 -11.50 -25.28 55.45
N ASP A 142 -12.21 -24.16 55.61
CA ASP A 142 -13.00 -23.88 56.82
C ASP A 142 -14.29 -24.72 56.87
N LYS A 143 -14.92 -25.04 55.73
CA LYS A 143 -16.07 -25.97 55.67
C LYS A 143 -15.74 -27.45 55.95
N LYS A 144 -14.46 -27.83 56.11
CA LYS A 144 -14.14 -29.16 56.64
C LYS A 144 -14.19 -29.20 58.17
N ASP A 145 -14.17 -28.04 58.83
CA ASP A 145 -14.20 -27.94 60.31
C ASP A 145 -15.42 -27.20 60.88
N SER A 146 -16.30 -26.58 60.08
CA SER A 146 -17.57 -26.05 60.61
C SER A 146 -18.74 -26.12 59.62
N SER A 147 -19.65 -27.04 59.92
CA SER A 147 -21.07 -26.88 59.61
C SER A 147 -21.65 -25.72 60.42
N GLU A 148 -22.70 -25.09 59.88
CA GLU A 148 -23.56 -24.05 60.47
C GLU A 148 -23.16 -22.57 60.35
N SER A 149 -24.20 -21.77 60.05
CA SER A 149 -24.31 -20.31 60.11
C SER A 149 -24.08 -19.48 58.84
N SER A 150 -25.17 -18.81 58.48
CA SER A 150 -25.43 -17.84 57.42
C SER A 150 -24.96 -16.41 57.76
N SER A 151 -24.52 -15.62 56.77
CA SER A 151 -24.92 -14.21 56.61
C SER A 151 -24.41 -13.57 55.30
N GLU A 152 -25.38 -13.12 54.50
CA GLU A 152 -25.55 -11.81 53.85
C GLU A 152 -24.37 -10.93 53.39
N SER A 153 -24.47 -10.55 52.11
CA SER A 153 -24.25 -9.23 51.48
C SER A 153 -22.90 -8.49 51.55
N SER A 154 -22.34 -8.22 50.37
CA SER A 154 -21.70 -6.93 50.06
C SER A 154 -21.76 -6.69 48.54
N ASP A 155 -22.72 -5.85 48.19
CA ASP A 155 -22.84 -5.12 46.93
C ASP A 155 -21.65 -4.15 46.75
N GLY A 156 -21.36 -3.79 45.50
CA GLY A 156 -20.19 -2.97 45.16
C GLY A 156 -20.12 -2.66 43.67
N GLU A 157 -21.20 -2.10 43.13
CA GLU A 157 -21.18 -1.35 41.87
C GLU A 157 -20.72 0.09 42.15
N ASN A 158 -19.61 0.52 41.53
CA ASN A 158 -19.28 1.94 41.43
C ASN A 158 -19.25 2.32 39.95
N SER A 159 -20.30 3.05 39.55
CA SER A 159 -20.54 3.65 38.25
C SER A 159 -20.19 5.13 38.37
N GLU A 160 -19.02 5.54 37.88
CA GLU A 160 -18.73 6.95 37.62
C GLU A 160 -19.18 7.27 36.20
N LYS A 161 -20.30 8.01 36.13
CA LYS A 161 -20.84 8.66 34.93
C LYS A 161 -20.71 10.16 35.16
N GLU A 162 -19.70 10.80 34.58
CA GLU A 162 -19.70 12.24 34.37
C GLU A 162 -20.33 12.52 32.99
N GLU A 163 -21.38 13.33 32.99
CA GLU A 163 -21.88 14.05 31.82
C GLU A 163 -21.92 15.54 32.15
N VAL A 164 -21.35 16.36 31.26
CA VAL A 164 -21.70 17.77 31.07
C VAL A 164 -21.99 17.95 29.58
N SER A 165 -23.24 18.31 29.30
CA SER A 165 -23.82 18.84 28.05
C SER A 165 -23.28 20.26 27.76
N GLU A 166 -23.13 20.75 26.53
CA GLU A 166 -24.24 21.23 25.68
C GLU A 166 -23.82 21.47 24.21
N SER A 167 -24.66 20.95 23.30
CA SER A 167 -25.20 21.51 22.04
C SER A 167 -24.43 22.52 21.17
N LYS A 168 -24.26 22.15 19.89
CA LYS A 168 -24.86 22.85 18.73
C LYS A 168 -25.03 21.89 17.55
N GLU A 169 -26.29 21.67 17.18
CA GLU A 169 -26.70 21.07 15.91
C GLU A 169 -26.41 22.05 14.76
N GLU A 170 -25.92 21.55 13.62
CA GLU A 170 -26.45 21.93 12.30
C GLU A 170 -26.44 20.70 11.38
N LYS A 171 -27.48 20.67 10.55
CA LYS A 171 -27.91 19.60 9.65
C LYS A 171 -27.04 19.58 8.39
N ASP A 172 -26.78 18.40 7.83
CA ASP A 172 -27.09 18.06 6.44
C ASP A 172 -26.54 16.68 6.07
N GLU A 173 -27.44 15.71 5.84
CA GLU A 173 -27.15 14.46 5.13
C GLU A 173 -27.82 14.49 3.76
N LYS A 174 -27.02 14.39 2.70
CA LYS A 174 -27.44 13.80 1.42
C LYS A 174 -26.41 12.74 0.98
N PRO A 175 -26.85 11.61 0.40
CA PRO A 175 -26.02 10.45 0.13
C PRO A 175 -25.13 10.62 -1.11
N LEU A 176 -23.88 10.17 -1.00
CA LEU A 176 -22.90 10.16 -2.08
C LEU A 176 -23.11 8.95 -3.01
N GLU A 177 -23.61 9.21 -4.22
CA GLU A 177 -23.39 8.38 -5.41
C GLU A 177 -22.40 9.09 -6.34
N ASN A 178 -21.25 8.43 -6.56
CA ASN A 178 -20.53 8.24 -7.82
C ASN A 178 -20.32 9.44 -8.80
N ILE A 179 -19.06 9.80 -9.05
CA ILE A 179 -18.34 9.85 -10.35
C ILE A 179 -17.10 10.73 -10.18
N GLU A 180 -15.94 10.08 -10.08
CA GLU A 180 -14.62 10.70 -10.13
C GLU A 180 -14.33 11.14 -11.58
N LYS A 181 -14.60 12.41 -11.88
CA LYS A 181 -14.05 13.09 -13.05
C LYS A 181 -12.63 13.55 -12.72
N GLN A 182 -11.70 13.14 -13.58
CA GLN A 182 -10.30 13.51 -13.59
C GLN A 182 -10.09 15.03 -13.50
N PRO A 183 -9.02 15.53 -12.84
CA PRO A 183 -8.56 16.89 -13.10
C PRO A 183 -7.84 16.91 -14.45
N GLU A 184 -8.47 17.55 -15.44
CA GLU A 184 -7.80 18.04 -16.63
C GLU A 184 -6.64 18.96 -16.21
N CYS A 185 -5.44 18.67 -16.72
CA CYS A 185 -4.33 19.60 -16.66
C CYS A 185 -4.60 20.73 -17.66
N GLU A 186 -5.11 21.87 -17.20
CA GLU A 186 -5.15 23.09 -18.00
C GLU A 186 -3.73 23.60 -18.24
N GLU A 187 -3.28 23.53 -19.49
CA GLU A 187 -2.16 24.33 -19.99
C GLU A 187 -2.65 25.78 -20.16
N LYS A 188 -2.05 26.71 -19.41
CA LYS A 188 -1.97 28.12 -19.82
C LYS A 188 -0.51 28.53 -19.98
N PRO A 189 -0.15 29.22 -21.08
CA PRO A 189 1.21 29.66 -21.32
C PRO A 189 1.45 30.95 -20.53
N THR A 190 2.40 30.92 -19.61
CA THR A 190 3.05 32.13 -19.12
C THR A 190 4.34 32.29 -19.87
N GLU A 191 4.30 33.13 -20.91
CA GLU A 191 5.47 33.79 -21.47
C GLU A 191 5.90 34.89 -20.50
N GLU A 192 7.12 34.80 -19.95
CA GLU A 192 7.89 36.00 -19.57
C GLU A 192 9.35 35.82 -20.01
N PRO A 193 9.93 36.79 -20.74
CA PRO A 193 11.30 36.71 -21.22
C PRO A 193 12.28 37.17 -20.15
N LEU A 194 13.17 36.27 -19.70
CA LEU A 194 14.36 36.69 -18.95
C LEU A 194 15.37 37.29 -19.92
N ASN A 195 15.40 38.62 -19.89
CA ASN A 195 16.32 39.52 -20.54
C ASN A 195 17.76 39.24 -20.02
N THR A 196 18.62 38.62 -20.83
CA THR A 196 20.06 38.52 -20.52
C THR A 196 20.77 39.76 -21.02
N GLU A 197 20.87 40.78 -20.17
CA GLU A 197 21.93 41.77 -20.25
C GLU A 197 22.95 41.53 -19.13
N ASN A 198 24.21 41.49 -19.52
CA ASN A 198 25.39 41.83 -18.75
C ASN A 198 25.79 40.96 -17.54
N SER A 199 26.87 40.19 -17.74
CA SER A 199 28.10 40.39 -16.95
C SER A 199 29.26 39.67 -17.63
N GLN A 200 30.01 40.45 -18.43
CA GLN A 200 31.43 40.22 -18.62
C GLN A 200 32.17 40.40 -17.28
N ASN A 201 33.33 39.75 -17.18
CA ASN A 201 34.40 39.92 -16.17
C ASN A 201 34.35 39.02 -14.94
N ILE A 202 34.98 37.84 -15.06
CA ILE A 202 35.93 37.38 -14.04
C ILE A 202 37.25 37.10 -14.76
N SER A 203 38.16 38.06 -14.63
CA SER A 203 39.53 38.00 -15.12
C SER A 203 40.33 36.96 -14.32
N THR A 204 41.10 36.19 -15.06
CA THR A 204 42.26 35.38 -14.69
C THR A 204 43.10 35.93 -13.54
N SER A 205 43.30 35.13 -12.49
CA SER A 205 44.47 35.23 -11.60
C SER A 205 45.32 33.97 -11.78
N GLU A 206 46.37 34.11 -12.59
CA GLU A 206 47.45 33.14 -12.73
C GLU A 206 48.23 33.04 -11.41
N GLU A 207 48.24 31.86 -10.79
CA GLU A 207 49.25 31.52 -9.79
C GLU A 207 50.53 31.07 -10.51
N LYS A 208 51.54 31.94 -10.48
CA LYS A 208 52.93 31.60 -10.81
C LYS A 208 53.44 30.61 -9.77
N ILE A 209 53.58 29.34 -10.17
CA ILE A 209 54.43 28.37 -9.47
C ILE A 209 55.84 28.54 -10.04
N THR A 210 56.75 28.99 -9.17
CA THR A 210 58.19 29.10 -9.40
C THR A 210 58.84 27.73 -9.54
N ASN A 211 59.76 27.59 -10.50
CA ASN A 211 60.92 26.71 -10.45
C ASN A 211 62.15 27.54 -10.80
#